data_AF-A0A357FUX1-F1
#
_entry.id   AF-A0A357FUX1-F1
#
_cell.length_a   1.000
_cell.length_b   1.000
_cell.length_c   1.000
_cell.angle_alpha   90.00
_cell.angle_beta   90.00
_cell.angle_gamma   90.00
#
_symmetry.space_group_name_H-M   'P 1'
#
loop_
_entity.id
_entity.type
_entity.pdbx_description
1 polymer ?
#
loop_
_entity_poly.entity_id
_entity_poly.type
_entity_poly.pdbx_seq_one_letter_code
_entity_poly.pdbx_strand_id
1 'polypeptide(L)' 'SMYQPEHFIENGIITDPAPEVNLPAPPPVELYNLKNDPLEQTNLAIQSPQRVQSMERDLLAWFEDVCADFKKTSRE' A
#
# COMPACT_ATOMS: atom_id res chain seq x y z
N SER A 1 -12.74 15.75 8.59
CA SER A 1 -13.27 14.36 8.62
C SER A 1 -14.13 14.17 9.86
N MET A 2 -15.30 13.52 9.76
CA MET A 2 -16.26 13.31 10.88
C MET A 2 -15.90 12.13 11.81
N TYR A 3 -14.89 11.32 11.48
CA TYR A 3 -14.41 10.23 12.32
C TYR A 3 -13.15 10.68 13.07
N GLN A 4 -13.27 10.93 14.37
CA GLN A 4 -12.18 11.30 15.29
C GLN A 4 -12.07 10.24 16.40
N PRO A 5 -11.49 9.06 16.11
CA PRO A 5 -11.43 7.95 17.08
C PRO A 5 -10.71 8.36 18.37
N GLU A 6 -9.78 9.30 18.29
CA GLU A 6 -8.96 9.76 19.41
C GLU A 6 -9.80 10.42 20.50
N HIS A 7 -10.87 11.11 20.12
CA HIS A 7 -11.82 11.68 21.07
C HIS A 7 -12.47 10.60 21.95
N PHE A 8 -12.78 9.44 21.39
CA PHE A 8 -13.39 8.33 22.13
C PHE A 8 -12.38 7.59 23.00
N ILE A 9 -11.10 7.58 22.61
CA ILE A 9 -10.00 6.99 23.39
C ILE A 9 -9.65 7.90 24.57
N GLU A 10 -9.45 9.20 24.33
CA GLU A 10 -9.11 10.19 25.38
C GLU A 10 -10.22 10.34 26.42
N ASN A 11 -11.49 10.27 26.00
CA ASN A 11 -12.64 10.35 26.90
C ASN A 11 -13.06 8.98 27.48
N GLY A 12 -12.26 7.92 27.27
CA GLY A 12 -12.45 6.62 27.92
C GLY A 12 -13.69 5.85 27.49
N ILE A 13 -14.20 6.10 26.27
CA ILE A 13 -15.31 5.35 25.66
C ILE A 13 -14.78 4.04 25.05
N ILE A 14 -13.58 4.08 24.46
CA ILE A 14 -12.85 2.88 24.00
C ILE A 14 -11.77 2.57 25.03
N THR A 15 -12.00 1.54 25.85
CA THR A 15 -11.11 1.15 26.96
C THR A 15 -10.35 -0.14 26.70
N ASP A 16 -10.80 -0.93 25.74
CA ASP A 16 -10.17 -2.21 25.43
C ASP A 16 -8.86 -1.99 24.66
N PRO A 17 -7.81 -2.77 24.94
CA PRO A 17 -6.59 -2.71 24.16
C PRO A 17 -6.90 -3.08 22.71
N ALA A 18 -6.21 -2.41 21.77
CA ALA A 18 -6.28 -2.81 20.37
C ALA A 18 -5.90 -4.30 20.25
N PRO A 19 -6.66 -5.09 19.47
CA PRO A 19 -6.35 -6.50 19.29
C PRO A 19 -4.98 -6.66 18.64
N GLU A 20 -4.29 -7.75 18.95
CA GLU A 20 -3.07 -8.11 18.24
C GLU A 20 -3.38 -8.34 16.76
N VAL A 21 -2.82 -7.49 15.90
CA VAL A 21 -2.96 -7.64 14.45
C VAL A 21 -1.78 -8.46 13.94
N ASN A 22 -2.03 -9.71 13.57
CA ASN A 22 -1.05 -10.53 12.85
C ASN A 22 -1.27 -10.36 11.34
N LEU A 23 -0.48 -9.50 10.73
CA LEU A 23 -0.47 -9.33 9.27
C LEU A 23 0.44 -10.39 8.64
N PRO A 24 -0.03 -11.16 7.65
CA PRO A 24 0.84 -12.05 6.92
C PRO A 24 1.87 -11.25 6.12
N ALA A 25 2.98 -11.91 5.76
CA ALA A 25 3.93 -11.32 4.83
C ALA A 25 3.24 -10.98 3.49
N PRO A 26 3.65 -9.90 2.82
CA PRO A 26 3.11 -9.57 1.51
C PRO A 26 3.38 -10.70 0.51
N PRO A 27 2.49 -10.89 -0.48
CA PRO A 27 2.70 -11.88 -1.52
C PRO A 27 3.95 -11.54 -2.36
N PRO A 28 4.52 -12.53 -3.07
CA PRO A 28 5.62 -12.28 -4.00
C PRO A 28 5.23 -11.30 -5.11
N VAL A 29 6.22 -10.59 -5.63
CA VAL A 29 6.04 -9.68 -6.76
C VAL A 29 5.74 -10.44 -8.05
N GLU A 30 4.84 -9.89 -8.85
CA GLU A 30 4.46 -10.43 -10.16
C GLU A 30 4.65 -9.38 -11.26
N LEU A 31 4.99 -9.83 -12.47
CA LEU A 31 5.19 -8.95 -13.61
C LEU A 31 4.57 -9.58 -14.86
N TYR A 32 3.60 -8.88 -15.46
CA TYR A 32 2.92 -9.34 -16.67
C TYR A 32 3.13 -8.36 -17.82
N ASN A 33 3.11 -8.88 -19.04
CA ASN A 33 3.18 -8.07 -20.25
C ASN A 33 1.83 -8.06 -20.96
N LEU A 34 0.97 -7.10 -20.61
CA LEU A 34 -0.41 -7.01 -21.11
C LEU A 34 -0.53 -6.95 -22.65
N LYS A 35 0.51 -6.49 -23.35
CA LYS A 35 0.52 -6.45 -24.82
C LYS A 35 0.60 -7.86 -25.43
N ASN A 36 1.39 -8.73 -24.80
CA ASN A 36 1.67 -10.08 -25.31
C ASN A 36 0.89 -11.16 -24.53
N ASP A 37 0.42 -10.84 -23.33
CA ASP A 37 -0.28 -11.70 -22.40
C ASP A 37 -1.43 -10.90 -21.73
N PRO A 38 -2.51 -10.64 -22.48
CA PRO A 38 -3.64 -9.83 -22.00
C PRO A 38 -4.46 -10.51 -20.89
N LEU A 39 -4.24 -11.80 -20.66
CA LEU A 39 -4.91 -12.58 -19.61
C LEU A 39 -3.99 -12.85 -18.40
N GLU A 40 -2.79 -12.25 -18.37
CA GLU A 40 -1.87 -12.32 -17.22
C GLU A 40 -1.54 -13.75 -16.77
N GLN A 41 -1.38 -14.66 -17.74
CA GLN A 41 -1.12 -16.07 -17.47
C GLN A 41 0.36 -16.37 -17.19
N THR A 42 1.26 -15.50 -17.64
CA THR A 42 2.71 -15.73 -17.59
C THR A 42 3.40 -14.69 -16.72
N ASN A 43 3.74 -15.07 -15.49
CA ASN A 43 4.52 -14.21 -14.59
C ASN A 43 6.00 -14.17 -15.02
N LEU A 44 6.49 -12.97 -15.31
CA LEU A 44 7.84 -12.67 -15.78
C LEU A 44 8.75 -12.12 -14.67
N ALA A 45 8.29 -12.02 -13.43
CA ALA A 45 9.04 -11.35 -12.35
C ALA A 45 10.44 -11.94 -12.16
N ILE A 46 10.54 -13.27 -12.12
CA ILE A 46 11.82 -13.98 -11.99
C ILE A 46 12.69 -13.83 -13.25
N GLN A 47 12.07 -13.74 -14.42
CA GLN A 47 12.75 -13.68 -15.72
C GLN A 47 13.27 -12.27 -16.06
N SER A 48 12.76 -11.23 -15.39
CA SER A 48 13.07 -9.83 -15.69
C SER A 48 13.29 -9.01 -14.40
N PRO A 49 14.26 -9.38 -13.53
CA PRO A 49 14.42 -8.76 -12.21
C PRO A 49 14.79 -7.27 -12.28
N GLN A 50 15.53 -6.84 -13.31
CA GLN A 50 15.88 -5.43 -13.50
C GLN A 50 14.63 -4.59 -13.83
N ARG A 51 13.68 -5.17 -14.57
CA ARG A 51 12.42 -4.49 -14.90
C ARG A 51 11.52 -4.37 -13.67
N VAL A 52 11.46 -5.44 -12.87
CA VAL A 52 10.77 -5.42 -11.57
C VAL A 52 11.32 -4.30 -10.69
N GLN A 53 12.65 -4.26 -10.49
CA GLN A 53 13.28 -3.25 -9.65
C GLN A 53 13.01 -1.81 -10.14
N SER A 54 13.04 -1.58 -11.45
CA SER A 54 12.73 -0.26 -12.00
C SER A 54 11.28 0.13 -11.72
N MET A 55 10.33 -0.78 -11.99
CA MET A 55 8.90 -0.50 -11.80
C MET A 55 8.53 -0.34 -10.32
N GLU A 56 9.17 -1.11 -9.43
CA GLU A 56 9.00 -0.99 -7.98
C GLU A 56 9.47 0.38 -7.48
N ARG A 57 10.62 0.87 -7.94
CA ARG A 57 11.09 2.22 -7.61
C ARG A 57 10.10 3.28 -8.09
N ASP A 58 9.59 3.14 -9.30
CA ASP A 58 8.66 4.12 -9.87
C ASP A 58 7.32 4.11 -9.12
N LEU A 59 6.85 2.93 -8.69
CA LEU A 59 5.66 2.77 -7.84
C LEU A 59 5.84 3.44 -6.46
N LEU A 60 6.98 3.22 -5.80
CA LEU A 60 7.27 3.82 -4.50
C LEU A 60 7.37 5.34 -4.59
N ALA A 61 8.00 5.86 -5.65
CA ALA A 61 8.08 7.30 -5.87
C ALA A 61 6.69 7.94 -6.04
N TRP A 62 5.80 7.31 -6.81
CA TRP A 62 4.42 7.75 -6.93
C TRP A 62 3.65 7.68 -5.60
N PHE A 63 3.84 6.60 -4.83
CA PHE A 63 3.18 6.44 -3.54
C PHE A 63 3.57 7.53 -2.55
N GLU A 64 4.85 7.90 -2.48
CA GLU A 64 5.33 8.99 -1.62
C GLU A 64 4.74 10.34 -2.03
N ASP A 65 4.60 10.61 -3.32
CA ASP A 65 3.97 11.84 -3.84
C ASP A 65 2.50 11.93 -3.42
N VAL A 66 1.74 10.85 -3.61
CA VAL A 66 0.33 10.76 -3.17
C VAL A 66 0.20 10.94 -1.66
N CYS A 67 1.10 10.32 -0.88
CA CYS A 67 1.11 10.48 0.57
C CYS A 67 1.44 11.92 1.01
N ALA A 68 2.34 12.59 0.29
CA ALA A 68 2.67 13.99 0.55
C ALA A 68 1.45 14.89 0.28
N ASP A 69 0.73 14.65 -0.80
CA ASP A 69 -0.50 15.39 -1.11
C ASP A 69 -1.61 15.13 -0.09
N PHE A 70 -1.82 13.87 0.31
CA PHE A 70 -2.78 13.53 1.36
C PHE A 70 -2.48 14.24 2.69
N LYS A 71 -1.18 14.33 3.07
CA LYS A 71 -0.76 15.05 4.29
C LYS A 71 -1.03 16.56 4.21
N LYS A 72 -0.95 17.17 3.03
CA LYS A 72 -1.28 18.60 2.83
C LYS A 72 -2.78 18.83 3.03
N THR A 73 -3.62 18.01 2.39
CA THR A 73 -5.08 18.14 2.44
C THR A 73 -5.68 17.77 3.80
N SER A 74 -5.02 16.91 4.59
CA SER A 74 -5.43 16.55 5.95
C SER A 74 -5.17 17.66 6.99
N ARG A 75 -4.36 18.67 6.66
CA ARG A 75 -4.02 19.80 7.55
C ARG A 75 -4.88 21.05 7.34
N GLU A 76 -5.87 21.01 6.45
CA GLU A 76 -6.92 22.04 6.27
C GLU A 76 -8.28 21.54 6.76
#